data_AF-A0A517L029-F1
#
_entry.id   AF-A0A517L029-F1
#
_cell.length_a   1.000
_cell.length_b   1.000
_cell.length_c   1.000
_cell.angle_alpha   90.00
_cell.angle_beta   90.00
_cell.angle_gamma   90.00
#
_symmetry.space_group_name_H-M   'P 1'
#
loop_
_entity.id
_entity.type
_entity.pdbx_description
1 polymer ?
#
loop_
_entity_poly.entity_id
_entity_poly.type
_entity_poly.pdbx_seq_one_letter_code
_entity_poly.pdbx_strand_id
1 'polypeptide(L)'
;MSRQSPERGDYTSIRKAPFDAMILDEQRTLHEEIERLEQAIAERVIEEPEHIRYRLNRDHEIANFLQRIQDQSTALVNIYKDVDGARLKEIQSMGNGEASTRAFYEQLNEIKAFHRRYPNEPTENLERAYKRRAPGDDEPKTLMVDTMFSGEEGWGRFMDLTTLHDTYINLPGVKDGRRSTYIQYLDMFDKFAGIKKADKMSNDYFKYLGDLAAYLESFMRRTRPLENVDKILAEFYQEFEKAWEEDKVEGWGSLAVKSTAQSKAPSTQGTGVGVWCSFCEKEFTNQNLYKHHAESKKHKKAVAAKEAQDKPEDEEMTEGNGVSSRSLKDRAIAEREFRIRKLAAAMSSNRSDTRVNVERKQGMTERERQQELEALMMDTVAGASGPKDDDDDEEDKIYNPLKLPLAWDGKPIPFWLYKLHGLGVEFPCEICGNFVYMGRRAFDKHFNESRHVYGLKCLGITSMGLFREITQIEEALRLWEKIQKDKKKEKAQTENVVQMEDSEGNVMPEKIYYDLLKQGLL
;
A
#
# COMPACT_ATOMS: atom_id res chain seq x y z
N MET A 1 -26.04 -5.76 -13.29
CA MET A 1 -24.93 -6.69 -12.95
C MET A 1 -24.03 -5.97 -11.96
N SER A 2 -24.38 -6.10 -10.68
CA SER A 2 -23.79 -5.35 -9.57
C SER A 2 -22.44 -5.92 -9.18
N ARG A 3 -21.42 -5.07 -9.17
CA ARG A 3 -20.05 -5.39 -8.78
C ARG A 3 -19.98 -5.48 -7.24
N GLN A 4 -19.59 -6.64 -6.74
CA GLN A 4 -19.25 -6.87 -5.34
C GLN A 4 -17.93 -6.15 -5.02
N SER A 5 -17.93 -5.34 -3.96
CA SER A 5 -16.75 -4.74 -3.35
C SER A 5 -15.94 -5.80 -2.60
N PRO A 6 -14.60 -5.66 -2.49
CA PRO A 6 -13.79 -6.58 -1.71
C PRO A 6 -14.03 -6.32 -0.22
N GLU A 7 -14.32 -7.39 0.51
CA GLU A 7 -14.60 -7.41 1.94
C GLU A 7 -13.42 -6.81 2.73
N ARG A 8 -13.70 -5.81 3.56
CA ARG A 8 -12.82 -5.41 4.65
C ARG A 8 -12.73 -6.61 5.59
N GLY A 9 -11.54 -7.17 5.75
CA GLY A 9 -11.28 -8.21 6.73
C GLY A 9 -11.60 -7.68 8.12
N ASP A 10 -12.74 -8.08 8.63
CA ASP A 10 -13.22 -7.76 9.96
C ASP A 10 -12.42 -8.56 11.00
N TYR A 11 -11.27 -8.01 11.41
CA TYR A 11 -10.47 -8.55 12.50
C TYR A 11 -11.07 -8.27 13.90
N THR A 12 -12.34 -7.85 13.98
CA THR A 12 -13.05 -7.71 15.27
C THR A 12 -13.85 -8.94 15.67
N SER A 13 -13.75 -10.06 14.92
CA SER A 13 -14.20 -11.36 15.42
C SER A 13 -13.16 -11.96 16.38
N ILE A 14 -12.91 -11.27 17.50
CA ILE A 14 -12.43 -11.91 18.72
C ILE A 14 -13.51 -12.95 19.05
N ARG A 15 -13.23 -14.21 18.77
CA ARG A 15 -14.05 -15.32 19.25
C ARG A 15 -13.99 -15.24 20.76
N LYS A 16 -15.01 -14.61 21.36
CA LYS A 16 -15.22 -14.61 22.81
C LYS A 16 -15.14 -16.06 23.28
N ALA A 17 -14.06 -16.39 23.99
CA ALA A 17 -14.08 -17.55 24.85
C ALA A 17 -15.32 -17.43 25.76
N PRO A 18 -16.01 -18.52 26.09
CA PRO A 18 -17.27 -18.48 26.85
C PRO A 18 -17.07 -18.13 28.34
N PHE A 19 -15.87 -17.72 28.72
CA PHE A 19 -15.58 -17.17 30.03
C PHE A 19 -15.94 -15.68 29.99
N ASP A 20 -16.77 -15.23 30.93
CA ASP A 20 -16.83 -13.79 31.23
C ASP A 20 -15.38 -13.30 31.36
N ALA A 21 -14.97 -12.43 30.45
CA ALA A 21 -13.59 -12.00 30.32
C ALA A 21 -13.14 -11.46 31.68
N MET A 22 -12.18 -12.14 32.31
CA MET A 22 -11.62 -11.65 33.57
C MET A 22 -10.99 -10.30 33.27
N ILE A 23 -11.48 -9.26 33.93
CA ILE A 23 -11.10 -7.86 33.63
C ILE A 23 -9.59 -7.70 33.73
N LEU A 24 -8.96 -8.38 34.69
CA LEU A 24 -7.51 -8.37 34.86
C LEU A 24 -6.76 -9.02 33.68
N ASP A 25 -7.29 -10.10 33.09
CA ASP A 25 -6.64 -10.75 31.94
C ASP A 25 -6.83 -9.94 30.66
N GLU A 26 -8.00 -9.30 30.50
CA GLU A 26 -8.24 -8.36 29.40
C GLU A 26 -7.28 -7.17 29.50
N GLN A 27 -7.13 -6.57 30.68
CA GLN A 27 -6.16 -5.50 30.92
C GLN A 27 -4.71 -5.95 30.67
N ARG A 28 -4.34 -7.14 31.17
CA ARG A 28 -3.01 -7.72 30.95
C ARG A 28 -2.73 -7.91 29.46
N THR A 29 -3.70 -8.44 28.72
CA THR A 29 -3.58 -8.72 27.29
C THR A 29 -3.44 -7.41 26.49
N LEU A 30 -4.23 -6.39 26.82
CA LEU A 30 -4.13 -5.07 26.18
C LEU A 30 -2.78 -4.39 26.45
N HIS A 31 -2.29 -4.43 27.70
CA HIS A 31 -0.96 -3.91 28.03
C HIS A 31 0.15 -4.68 27.31
N GLU A 32 0.07 -6.02 27.28
CA GLU A 32 1.02 -6.85 26.54
C GLU A 32 1.01 -6.51 25.05
N GLU A 33 -0.16 -6.34 24.44
CA GLU A 33 -0.27 -5.98 23.03
C GLU A 33 0.34 -4.61 22.72
N ILE A 34 0.09 -3.60 23.57
CA ILE A 34 0.70 -2.27 23.43
C ILE A 34 2.24 -2.39 23.46
N GLU A 35 2.79 -3.09 24.43
CA GLU A 35 4.25 -3.31 24.54
C GLU A 35 4.80 -4.02 23.30
N ARG A 36 4.08 -5.02 22.76
CA ARG A 36 4.52 -5.72 21.53
C ARG A 36 4.46 -4.83 20.29
N LEU A 37 3.44 -3.97 20.18
CA LEU A 37 3.33 -2.99 19.11
C LEU A 37 4.47 -1.96 19.20
N GLU A 38 4.80 -1.48 20.40
CA GLU A 38 5.94 -0.57 20.63
C GLU A 38 7.26 -1.22 20.25
N GLN A 39 7.49 -2.47 20.66
CA GLN A 39 8.66 -3.24 20.25
C GLN A 39 8.73 -3.40 18.72
N ALA A 40 7.61 -3.71 18.08
CA ALA A 40 7.54 -3.87 16.63
C ALA A 40 7.82 -2.56 15.87
N ILE A 41 7.37 -1.41 16.41
CA ILE A 41 7.72 -0.09 15.89
C ILE A 41 9.22 0.15 16.04
N ALA A 42 9.79 -0.09 17.22
CA ALA A 42 11.22 0.11 17.48
C ALA A 42 12.09 -0.70 16.51
N GLU A 43 11.75 -1.97 16.28
CA GLU A 43 12.44 -2.83 15.31
C GLU A 43 12.41 -2.26 13.87
N ARG A 44 11.28 -1.66 13.46
CA ARG A 44 11.12 -1.09 12.11
C ARG A 44 11.83 0.24 11.96
N VAL A 45 11.82 1.09 12.99
CA VAL A 45 12.49 2.40 12.97
C VAL A 45 14.02 2.25 12.83
N ILE A 46 14.60 1.19 13.38
CA ILE A 46 16.05 0.90 13.27
C ILE A 46 16.47 0.63 11.82
N GLU A 47 15.58 0.08 10.99
CA GLU A 47 15.88 -0.22 9.60
C GLU A 47 15.62 1.01 8.72
N GLU A 48 16.61 1.40 7.91
CA GLU A 48 16.49 2.47 6.92
C GLU A 48 16.62 1.91 5.50
N PRO A 49 15.50 1.53 4.86
CA PRO A 49 15.55 1.07 3.48
C PRO A 49 15.93 2.19 2.51
N GLU A 50 16.88 1.89 1.62
CA GLU A 50 17.32 2.84 0.59
C GLU A 50 16.20 3.16 -0.39
N HIS A 51 15.51 2.13 -0.89
CA HIS A 51 14.49 2.32 -1.92
C HIS A 51 13.16 2.83 -1.35
N ILE A 52 12.58 3.84 -2.01
CA ILE A 52 11.39 4.59 -1.56
C ILE A 52 10.19 3.67 -1.26
N ARG A 53 10.00 2.63 -2.08
CA ARG A 53 8.92 1.65 -1.91
C ARG A 53 8.96 0.97 -0.53
N TYR A 54 10.15 0.53 -0.10
CA TYR A 54 10.32 -0.17 1.17
C TYR A 54 10.26 0.79 2.36
N ARG A 55 10.84 1.97 2.20
CA ARG A 55 10.79 3.04 3.21
C ARG A 55 9.35 3.46 3.48
N LEU A 56 8.58 3.70 2.43
CA LEU A 56 7.17 4.06 2.55
C LEU A 56 6.35 2.90 3.13
N ASN A 57 6.65 1.65 2.76
CA ASN A 57 5.96 0.50 3.35
C ASN A 57 6.23 0.36 4.84
N ARG A 58 7.47 0.56 5.27
CA ARG A 58 7.83 0.62 6.70
C ARG A 58 7.04 1.70 7.42
N ASP A 59 6.97 2.91 6.85
CA ASP A 59 6.26 4.03 7.48
C ASP A 59 4.75 3.76 7.60
N HIS A 60 4.14 3.11 6.61
CA HIS A 60 2.75 2.65 6.68
C HIS A 60 2.53 1.53 7.69
N GLU A 61 3.45 0.56 7.79
CA GLU A 61 3.39 -0.48 8.83
C GLU A 61 3.44 0.15 10.23
N ILE A 62 4.34 1.12 10.45
CA ILE A 62 4.44 1.86 11.71
C ILE A 62 3.15 2.64 11.99
N ALA A 63 2.59 3.35 11.00
CA ALA A 63 1.36 4.11 11.17
C ALA A 63 0.18 3.20 11.58
N ASN A 64 0.08 2.02 10.99
CA ASN A 64 -0.92 1.03 11.39
C ASN A 64 -0.73 0.54 12.83
N PHE A 65 0.51 0.35 13.28
CA PHE A 65 0.80 -0.02 14.66
C PHE A 65 0.45 1.10 15.63
N LEU A 66 0.76 2.35 15.30
CA LEU A 66 0.36 3.51 16.10
C LEU A 66 -1.15 3.62 16.23
N GLN A 67 -1.90 3.38 15.15
CA GLN A 67 -3.37 3.35 15.21
C GLN A 67 -3.86 2.25 16.15
N ARG A 68 -3.31 1.03 16.05
CA ARG A 68 -3.66 -0.07 16.97
C ARG A 68 -3.34 0.28 18.42
N ILE A 69 -2.19 0.90 18.70
CA ILE A 69 -1.85 1.36 20.06
C ILE A 69 -2.91 2.34 20.57
N GLN A 70 -3.37 3.29 19.75
CA GLN A 70 -4.42 4.23 20.13
C GLN A 70 -5.75 3.53 20.43
N ASP A 71 -6.15 2.59 19.58
CA ASP A 71 -7.39 1.82 19.73
C ASP A 71 -7.35 0.99 21.03
N GLN A 72 -6.26 0.25 21.26
CA GLN A 72 -6.09 -0.55 22.48
C GLN A 72 -5.96 0.31 23.73
N SER A 73 -5.24 1.42 23.67
CA SER A 73 -5.15 2.37 24.78
C SER A 73 -6.52 2.95 25.13
N THR A 74 -7.35 3.23 24.14
CA THR A 74 -8.72 3.73 24.36
C THR A 74 -9.59 2.68 25.02
N ALA A 75 -9.54 1.44 24.55
CA ALA A 75 -10.25 0.31 25.17
C ALA A 75 -9.81 0.11 26.63
N LEU A 76 -8.50 0.10 26.87
CA LEU A 76 -7.91 -0.04 28.20
C LEU A 76 -8.34 1.09 29.16
N VAL A 77 -8.36 2.34 28.69
CA VAL A 77 -8.85 3.50 29.46
C VAL A 77 -10.32 3.33 29.83
N ASN A 78 -11.16 2.83 28.91
CA ASN A 78 -12.57 2.58 29.18
C ASN A 78 -12.77 1.50 30.26
N ILE A 79 -11.95 0.44 30.24
CA ILE A 79 -11.94 -0.59 31.30
C ILE A 79 -11.49 0.02 32.64
N TYR A 80 -10.47 0.89 32.64
CA TYR A 80 -10.03 1.56 33.88
C TYR A 80 -11.09 2.49 34.46
N LYS A 81 -11.85 3.19 33.62
CA LYS A 81 -12.96 4.06 34.01
C LYS A 81 -14.22 3.31 34.42
N ASP A 82 -14.27 1.99 34.22
CA ASP A 82 -15.41 1.13 34.51
C ASP A 82 -16.73 1.63 33.89
N VAL A 83 -16.69 2.00 32.60
CA VAL A 83 -17.85 2.59 31.89
C VAL A 83 -19.08 1.67 31.94
N ASP A 84 -18.88 0.35 31.86
CA ASP A 84 -19.96 -0.65 31.85
C ASP A 84 -20.33 -1.18 33.25
N GLY A 85 -19.65 -0.69 34.30
CA GLY A 85 -19.79 -1.16 35.69
C GLY A 85 -19.38 -2.63 35.88
N ALA A 86 -18.63 -3.21 34.94
CA ALA A 86 -18.21 -4.60 34.95
C ALA A 86 -17.28 -4.88 36.14
N ARG A 87 -16.37 -3.95 36.46
CA ARG A 87 -15.46 -4.10 37.61
C ARG A 87 -16.22 -4.10 38.92
N LEU A 88 -17.18 -3.19 39.06
CA LEU A 88 -18.04 -3.16 40.24
C LEU A 88 -18.84 -4.47 40.42
N LYS A 89 -19.37 -5.04 39.33
CA LYS A 89 -20.07 -6.34 39.36
C LYS A 89 -19.13 -7.49 39.72
N GLU A 90 -17.92 -7.52 39.16
CA GLU A 90 -16.92 -8.56 39.46
C GLU A 90 -16.54 -8.52 40.95
N ILE A 91 -16.25 -7.33 41.49
CA ILE A 91 -15.94 -7.13 42.92
C ILE A 91 -17.09 -7.62 43.81
N GLN A 92 -18.34 -7.30 43.45
CA GLN A 92 -19.51 -7.78 44.20
C GLN A 92 -19.66 -9.30 44.12
N SER A 93 -19.37 -9.91 42.98
CA SER A 93 -19.48 -11.35 42.77
C SER A 93 -18.45 -12.16 43.56
N MET A 94 -17.24 -11.60 43.77
CA MET A 94 -16.17 -12.26 44.51
C MET A 94 -16.47 -12.35 46.01
N GLY A 95 -17.28 -11.45 46.59
CA GLY A 95 -17.61 -11.46 48.02
C GLY A 95 -16.38 -11.35 48.95
N ASN A 96 -16.56 -11.61 50.24
CA ASN A 96 -15.48 -11.56 51.24
C ASN A 96 -15.23 -12.92 51.90
N GLY A 97 -13.98 -13.21 52.26
CA GLY A 97 -13.60 -14.41 53.04
C GLY A 97 -13.80 -15.72 52.27
N GLU A 98 -14.40 -16.73 52.92
CA GLU A 98 -14.57 -18.08 52.34
C GLU A 98 -15.41 -18.12 51.06
N ALA A 99 -16.31 -17.15 50.85
CA ALA A 99 -17.10 -17.04 49.63
C ALA A 99 -16.23 -16.73 48.40
N SER A 100 -15.20 -15.89 48.57
CA SER A 100 -14.24 -15.54 47.52
C SER A 100 -13.39 -16.74 47.11
N THR A 101 -12.91 -17.50 48.09
CA THR A 101 -12.13 -18.72 47.84
C THR A 101 -12.96 -19.75 47.06
N ARG A 102 -14.26 -19.91 47.37
CA ARG A 102 -15.15 -20.82 46.65
C ARG A 102 -15.36 -20.39 45.19
N ALA A 103 -15.72 -19.13 44.98
CA ALA A 103 -15.92 -18.56 43.64
C ALA A 103 -14.67 -18.72 42.76
N PHE A 104 -13.48 -18.50 43.32
CA PHE A 104 -12.20 -18.72 42.62
C PHE A 104 -12.02 -20.18 42.17
N TYR A 105 -12.28 -21.15 43.05
CA TYR A 105 -12.14 -22.57 42.68
C TYR A 105 -13.19 -23.04 41.69
N GLU A 106 -14.40 -22.47 41.71
CA GLU A 106 -15.44 -22.71 40.69
C GLU A 106 -14.95 -22.25 39.32
N GLN A 107 -14.51 -20.99 39.19
CA GLN A 107 -13.94 -20.45 37.95
C GLN A 107 -12.73 -21.26 37.46
N LEU A 108 -11.80 -21.63 38.37
CA LEU A 108 -10.64 -22.45 38.02
C LEU A 108 -11.03 -23.82 37.47
N ASN A 109 -12.08 -24.44 38.01
CA ASN A 109 -12.56 -25.73 37.54
C ASN A 109 -13.20 -25.62 36.15
N GLU A 110 -13.91 -24.54 35.86
CA GLU A 110 -14.45 -24.25 34.53
C GLU A 110 -13.33 -24.08 33.49
N ILE A 111 -12.30 -23.30 33.80
CA ILE A 111 -11.10 -23.11 32.95
C ILE A 111 -10.43 -24.47 32.68
N LYS A 112 -10.20 -25.27 33.73
CA LYS A 112 -9.63 -26.62 33.58
C LYS A 112 -10.54 -27.55 32.77
N ALA A 113 -11.86 -27.40 32.84
CA ALA A 113 -12.80 -28.17 32.04
C ALA A 113 -12.77 -27.75 30.57
N PHE A 114 -12.59 -26.47 30.28
CA PHE A 114 -12.43 -25.97 28.91
C PHE A 114 -11.13 -26.47 28.26
N HIS A 115 -9.98 -26.33 28.92
CA HIS A 115 -8.72 -26.86 28.36
C HIS A 115 -8.70 -28.39 28.21
N ARG A 116 -9.48 -29.11 29.02
CA ARG A 116 -9.70 -30.55 28.81
C ARG A 116 -10.55 -30.85 27.57
N ARG A 117 -11.51 -29.99 27.23
CA ARG A 117 -12.36 -30.10 26.03
C ARG A 117 -11.62 -29.67 24.76
N TYR A 118 -10.74 -28.69 24.86
CA TYR A 118 -9.98 -28.13 23.73
C TYR A 118 -8.45 -28.18 23.97
N PRO A 119 -7.81 -29.36 23.95
CA PRO A 119 -6.38 -29.49 24.25
C PRO A 119 -5.46 -28.88 23.18
N ASN A 120 -5.94 -28.78 21.94
CA ASN A 120 -5.16 -28.33 20.79
C ASN A 120 -5.50 -26.89 20.37
N GLU A 121 -6.26 -26.15 21.18
CA GLU A 121 -6.57 -24.76 20.88
C GLU A 121 -5.29 -23.92 20.99
N PRO A 122 -4.84 -23.30 19.89
CA PRO A 122 -3.63 -22.49 19.92
C PRO A 122 -3.89 -21.21 20.71
N THR A 123 -3.01 -20.90 21.65
CA THR A 123 -3.01 -19.58 22.30
C THR A 123 -2.44 -18.55 21.35
N GLU A 124 -3.08 -17.38 21.28
CA GLU A 124 -2.55 -16.25 20.53
C GLU A 124 -1.17 -15.87 21.07
N ASN A 125 -0.17 -15.90 20.18
CA ASN A 125 1.18 -15.50 20.52
C ASN A 125 1.41 -14.10 19.97
N LEU A 126 1.14 -13.10 20.80
CA LEU A 126 1.29 -11.68 20.45
C LEU A 126 2.73 -11.34 20.03
N GLU A 127 3.74 -12.04 20.56
CA GLU A 127 5.11 -11.86 20.08
C GLU A 127 5.24 -12.22 18.60
N ARG A 128 4.69 -13.36 18.19
CA ARG A 128 4.76 -13.83 16.81
C ARG A 128 3.89 -13.01 15.87
N ALA A 129 2.80 -12.42 16.38
CA ALA A 129 1.89 -11.60 15.59
C ALA A 129 2.56 -10.35 15.00
N TYR A 130 3.46 -9.73 15.76
CA TYR A 130 4.08 -8.45 15.40
C TYR A 130 5.57 -8.54 15.03
N LYS A 131 6.24 -9.64 15.40
CA LYS A 131 7.62 -9.93 14.99
C LYS A 131 7.75 -9.97 13.47
N ARG A 132 8.85 -9.39 12.99
CA ARG A 132 9.24 -9.53 11.58
C ARG A 132 9.46 -11.01 11.25
N ARG A 133 8.85 -11.51 10.17
CA ARG A 133 9.16 -12.85 9.67
C ARG A 133 10.64 -12.90 9.25
N ALA A 134 11.30 -14.01 9.57
CA ALA A 134 12.72 -14.16 9.27
C ALA A 134 12.96 -14.18 7.74
N PRO A 135 14.09 -13.65 7.25
CA PRO A 135 14.47 -13.80 5.85
C PRO A 135 14.54 -15.29 5.49
N GLY A 136 13.70 -15.76 4.56
CA GLY A 136 13.63 -17.16 4.13
C GLY A 136 12.25 -17.83 4.20
N ASP A 137 11.19 -17.13 4.62
CA ASP A 137 9.81 -17.57 4.36
C ASP A 137 9.49 -17.28 2.87
N ASP A 138 9.41 -18.34 2.05
CA ASP A 138 9.32 -18.37 0.57
C ASP A 138 8.06 -17.71 -0.07
N GLU A 139 7.31 -16.85 0.63
CA GLU A 139 6.17 -16.15 0.04
C GLU A 139 6.57 -14.78 -0.54
N PRO A 140 6.31 -14.51 -1.83
CA PRO A 140 6.55 -13.19 -2.41
C PRO A 140 5.73 -12.14 -1.66
N LYS A 141 6.40 -11.24 -0.94
CA LYS A 141 5.77 -10.20 -0.12
C LYS A 141 5.14 -9.14 -1.02
N THR A 142 3.82 -9.22 -1.24
CA THR A 142 3.07 -8.05 -1.73
C THR A 142 3.12 -6.97 -0.65
N LEU A 143 3.71 -5.82 -0.97
CA LEU A 143 3.79 -4.71 -0.01
C LEU A 143 2.45 -3.99 0.02
N MET A 144 2.07 -3.49 1.19
CA MET A 144 0.80 -2.79 1.36
C MET A 144 0.69 -1.59 0.40
N VAL A 145 1.82 -0.92 0.18
CA VAL A 145 1.96 0.27 -0.65
C VAL A 145 1.70 0.00 -2.14
N ASP A 146 1.87 -1.23 -2.61
CA ASP A 146 1.65 -1.56 -4.03
C ASP A 146 0.17 -1.43 -4.43
N THR A 147 -0.74 -1.54 -3.47
CA THR A 147 -2.18 -1.33 -3.69
C THR A 147 -2.61 0.12 -3.48
N MET A 148 -1.75 0.95 -2.88
CA MET A 148 -2.10 2.31 -2.50
C MET A 148 -1.84 3.31 -3.61
N PHE A 149 -0.87 3.07 -4.48
CA PHE A 149 -0.42 4.03 -5.49
C PHE A 149 -0.65 3.52 -6.90
N SER A 150 -0.97 4.45 -7.80
CA SER A 150 -0.92 4.21 -9.24
C SER A 150 0.54 4.03 -9.68
N GLY A 151 0.76 3.29 -10.77
CA GLY A 151 2.09 3.17 -11.37
C GLY A 151 2.69 4.53 -11.76
N GLU A 152 1.86 5.49 -12.19
CA GLU A 152 2.32 6.83 -12.53
C GLU A 152 2.74 7.68 -11.31
N GLU A 153 2.26 7.34 -10.11
CA GLU A 153 2.61 8.06 -8.88
C GLU A 153 3.99 7.61 -8.33
N GLY A 154 4.51 6.46 -8.76
CA GLY A 154 5.83 5.96 -8.38
C GLY A 154 6.04 5.89 -6.86
N TRP A 155 5.12 5.24 -6.14
CA TRP A 155 5.08 5.17 -4.67
C TRP A 155 5.22 6.54 -3.97
N GLY A 156 4.54 7.56 -4.51
CA GLY A 156 4.50 8.89 -3.91
C GLY A 156 5.57 9.85 -4.40
N ARG A 157 6.45 9.43 -5.31
CA ARG A 157 7.44 10.33 -5.92
C ARG A 157 6.78 11.38 -6.83
N PHE A 158 5.77 10.98 -7.59
CA PHE A 158 5.08 11.83 -8.55
C PHE A 158 3.58 11.92 -8.24
N MET A 159 2.95 12.98 -8.71
CA MET A 159 1.50 13.15 -8.67
C MET A 159 0.89 12.80 -10.02
N ASP A 160 -0.11 11.93 -10.04
CA ASP A 160 -0.93 11.69 -11.21
C ASP A 160 -2.12 12.66 -11.24
N LEU A 161 -1.93 13.79 -11.91
CA LEU A 161 -2.97 14.82 -12.10
C LEU A 161 -3.58 14.77 -13.51
N THR A 162 -3.35 13.70 -14.29
CA THR A 162 -3.77 13.61 -15.70
C THR A 162 -5.29 13.68 -15.84
N THR A 163 -6.02 12.89 -15.04
CA THR A 163 -7.49 12.89 -15.02
C THR A 163 -8.06 14.25 -14.59
N LEU A 164 -7.41 14.93 -13.63
CA LEU A 164 -7.81 16.25 -13.17
C LEU A 164 -7.53 17.32 -14.24
N HIS A 165 -6.44 17.19 -14.99
CA HIS A 165 -6.16 18.05 -16.15
C HIS A 165 -7.25 17.91 -17.22
N ASP A 166 -7.69 16.68 -17.52
CA ASP A 166 -8.79 16.45 -18.46
C ASP A 166 -10.10 17.09 -17.99
N THR A 167 -10.40 17.05 -16.69
CA THR A 167 -11.56 17.78 -16.16
C THR A 167 -11.38 19.30 -16.24
N TYR A 168 -10.18 19.80 -15.97
CA TYR A 168 -9.86 21.23 -15.99
C TYR A 168 -10.02 21.87 -17.38
N ILE A 169 -9.53 21.22 -18.43
CA ILE A 169 -9.63 21.73 -19.81
C ILE A 169 -11.09 21.80 -20.30
N ASN A 170 -11.99 21.04 -19.68
CA ASN A 170 -13.41 21.00 -20.01
C ASN A 170 -14.25 22.00 -19.20
N LEU A 171 -13.65 22.73 -18.25
CA LEU A 171 -14.37 23.70 -17.43
C LEU A 171 -14.90 24.89 -18.25
N PRO A 172 -16.09 25.41 -17.90
CA PRO A 172 -16.58 26.68 -18.43
C PRO A 172 -15.57 27.82 -18.18
N GLY A 173 -15.32 28.66 -19.18
CA GLY A 173 -14.32 29.74 -19.10
C GLY A 173 -12.88 29.34 -19.44
N VAL A 174 -12.52 28.05 -19.28
CA VAL A 174 -11.22 27.49 -19.69
C VAL A 174 -11.31 26.88 -21.09
N LYS A 175 -12.40 26.17 -21.38
CA LYS A 175 -12.64 25.48 -22.66
C LYS A 175 -12.62 26.40 -23.89
N ASP A 176 -13.03 27.67 -23.71
CA ASP A 176 -13.14 28.67 -24.78
C ASP A 176 -11.81 29.39 -25.04
N GLY A 177 -10.82 29.19 -24.17
CA GLY A 177 -9.47 29.73 -24.27
C GLY A 177 -8.49 28.78 -24.96
N ARG A 178 -7.20 29.14 -24.92
CA ARG A 178 -6.12 28.24 -25.36
C ARG A 178 -6.04 27.05 -24.41
N ARG A 179 -6.19 25.83 -24.94
CA ARG A 179 -6.00 24.60 -24.15
C ARG A 179 -4.61 24.59 -23.51
N SER A 180 -4.57 24.52 -22.18
CA SER A 180 -3.33 24.37 -21.42
C SER A 180 -2.79 22.97 -21.59
N THR A 181 -1.49 22.84 -21.86
CA THR A 181 -0.81 21.53 -21.83
C THR A 181 -0.72 21.01 -20.40
N TYR A 182 -0.43 19.71 -20.24
CA TYR A 182 -0.31 19.12 -18.90
C TYR A 182 0.78 19.78 -18.06
N ILE A 183 1.95 20.09 -18.64
CA ILE A 183 3.03 20.81 -17.94
C ILE A 183 2.57 22.20 -17.48
N GLN A 184 1.88 22.94 -18.35
CA GLN A 184 1.35 24.26 -17.98
C GLN A 184 0.33 24.14 -16.85
N TYR A 185 -0.51 23.11 -16.88
CA TYR A 185 -1.48 22.84 -15.82
C TYR A 185 -0.79 22.54 -14.48
N LEU A 186 0.29 21.75 -14.46
CA LEU A 186 1.10 21.49 -13.25
C LEU A 186 1.64 22.79 -12.62
N ASP A 187 1.93 23.82 -13.43
CA ASP A 187 2.41 25.12 -12.97
C ASP A 187 1.29 26.09 -12.54
N MET A 188 0.01 25.77 -12.83
CA MET A 188 -1.12 26.69 -12.69
C MET A 188 -2.28 26.16 -11.82
N PHE A 189 -2.36 24.88 -11.49
CA PHE A 189 -3.54 24.30 -10.81
C PHE A 189 -3.82 24.89 -9.41
N ASP A 190 -2.83 25.53 -8.77
CA ASP A 190 -2.93 26.22 -7.49
C ASP A 190 -3.15 27.75 -7.62
N LYS A 191 -3.20 28.27 -8.86
CA LYS A 191 -3.32 29.71 -9.18
C LYS A 191 -4.73 30.04 -9.67
N PHE A 192 -5.61 30.39 -8.75
CA PHE A 192 -7.03 30.66 -9.04
C PHE A 192 -7.37 32.10 -9.43
N ALA A 193 -6.39 33.01 -9.48
CA ALA A 193 -6.62 34.43 -9.77
C ALA A 193 -7.06 34.70 -11.23
N GLY A 194 -6.73 33.80 -12.16
CA GLY A 194 -7.05 33.97 -13.59
C GLY A 194 -8.48 33.60 -14.00
N ILE A 195 -9.25 32.95 -13.13
CA ILE A 195 -10.61 32.46 -13.44
C ILE A 195 -11.64 33.51 -13.03
N LYS A 196 -12.53 33.88 -13.96
CA LYS A 196 -13.57 34.90 -13.70
C LYS A 196 -14.52 34.40 -12.62
N LYS A 197 -15.00 35.30 -11.76
CA LYS A 197 -15.94 34.95 -10.67
C LYS A 197 -17.20 34.23 -11.19
N ALA A 198 -17.72 34.60 -12.36
CA ALA A 198 -18.88 33.93 -12.96
C ALA A 198 -18.64 32.45 -13.24
N ASP A 199 -17.46 32.09 -13.75
CA ASP A 199 -17.07 30.71 -14.06
C ASP A 199 -16.79 29.91 -12.79
N LYS A 200 -16.26 30.57 -11.74
CA LYS A 200 -16.08 29.96 -10.41
C LYS A 200 -17.39 29.52 -9.76
N MET A 201 -18.51 30.17 -10.08
CA MET A 201 -19.82 29.81 -9.55
C MET A 201 -20.44 28.59 -10.25
N SER A 202 -19.78 28.02 -11.26
CA SER A 202 -20.24 26.80 -11.92
C SER A 202 -20.16 25.59 -11.01
N ASN A 203 -21.15 24.70 -11.09
CA ASN A 203 -21.13 23.40 -10.41
C ASN A 203 -19.94 22.54 -10.86
N ASP A 204 -19.55 22.63 -12.14
CA ASP A 204 -18.42 21.87 -12.69
C ASP A 204 -17.10 22.28 -12.03
N TYR A 205 -16.93 23.59 -11.80
CA TYR A 205 -15.76 24.12 -11.11
C TYR A 205 -15.72 23.69 -9.64
N PHE A 206 -16.86 23.78 -8.95
CA PHE A 206 -16.96 23.32 -7.57
C PHE A 206 -16.64 21.83 -7.42
N LYS A 207 -17.11 21.00 -8.37
CA LYS A 207 -16.80 19.57 -8.42
C LYS A 207 -15.31 19.34 -8.65
N TYR A 208 -14.73 19.97 -9.68
CA TYR A 208 -13.30 19.89 -9.97
C TYR A 208 -12.43 20.27 -8.76
N LEU A 209 -12.73 21.37 -8.07
CA LEU A 209 -12.01 21.75 -6.85
C LEU A 209 -12.17 20.71 -5.73
N GLY A 210 -13.35 20.12 -5.59
CA GLY A 210 -13.58 19.04 -4.64
C GLY A 210 -12.72 17.82 -4.95
N ASP A 211 -12.71 17.38 -6.20
CA ASP A 211 -11.95 16.22 -6.67
C ASP A 211 -10.43 16.47 -6.55
N LEU A 212 -9.95 17.67 -6.91
CA LEU A 212 -8.55 18.07 -6.77
C LEU A 212 -8.11 18.13 -5.31
N ALA A 213 -8.91 18.75 -4.43
CA ALA A 213 -8.61 18.83 -3.00
C ALA A 213 -8.57 17.43 -2.36
N ALA A 214 -9.53 16.57 -2.70
CA ALA A 214 -9.60 15.19 -2.19
C ALA A 214 -8.41 14.36 -2.66
N TYR A 215 -8.01 14.48 -3.93
CA TYR A 215 -6.81 13.81 -4.45
C TYR A 215 -5.55 14.28 -3.72
N LEU A 216 -5.32 15.59 -3.61
CA LEU A 216 -4.12 16.14 -2.95
C LEU A 216 -4.06 15.77 -1.47
N GLU A 217 -5.19 15.79 -0.75
CA GLU A 217 -5.25 15.32 0.63
C GLU A 217 -4.92 13.83 0.73
N SER A 218 -5.56 12.99 -0.09
CA SER A 218 -5.31 11.54 -0.09
C SER A 218 -3.85 11.23 -0.42
N PHE A 219 -3.28 11.93 -1.39
CA PHE A 219 -1.87 11.81 -1.76
C PHE A 219 -0.95 12.20 -0.59
N MET A 220 -1.22 13.30 0.12
CA MET A 220 -0.45 13.69 1.31
C MET A 220 -0.52 12.62 2.41
N ARG A 221 -1.71 12.09 2.71
CA ARG A 221 -1.89 11.02 3.71
C ARG A 221 -1.15 9.73 3.32
N ARG A 222 -1.20 9.36 2.04
CA ARG A 222 -0.50 8.16 1.52
C ARG A 222 1.01 8.33 1.50
N THR A 223 1.53 9.54 1.27
CA THR A 223 2.99 9.80 1.19
C THR A 223 3.64 10.07 2.54
N ARG A 224 2.88 10.56 3.53
CA ARG A 224 3.39 10.91 4.86
C ARG A 224 2.51 10.31 5.96
N PRO A 225 2.44 8.98 6.09
CA PRO A 225 1.53 8.31 7.02
C PRO A 225 1.87 8.55 8.51
N LEU A 226 3.10 8.97 8.82
CA LEU A 226 3.54 9.27 10.19
C LEU A 226 3.29 10.73 10.61
N GLU A 227 2.92 11.60 9.67
CA GLU A 227 2.55 12.99 9.99
C GLU A 227 1.06 13.06 10.39
N ASN A 228 0.73 13.89 11.37
CA ASN A 228 -0.66 14.15 11.73
C ASN A 228 -1.30 15.12 10.72
N VAL A 229 -1.76 14.56 9.60
CA VAL A 229 -2.38 15.33 8.51
C VAL A 229 -3.66 16.05 8.97
N ASP A 230 -4.43 15.46 9.88
CA ASP A 230 -5.64 16.10 10.42
C ASP A 230 -5.34 17.40 11.16
N LYS A 231 -4.25 17.44 11.93
CA LYS A 231 -3.77 18.66 12.58
C LYS A 231 -3.34 19.69 11.55
N ILE A 232 -2.59 19.30 10.51
CA ILE A 232 -2.13 20.20 9.44
C ILE A 232 -3.33 20.82 8.71
N LEU A 233 -4.34 20.01 8.38
CA LEU A 233 -5.57 20.49 7.74
C LEU A 233 -6.37 21.43 8.63
N ALA A 234 -6.43 21.15 9.94
CA ALA A 234 -7.06 22.05 10.91
C ALA A 234 -6.32 23.39 11.02
N GLU A 235 -4.99 23.38 10.97
CA GLU A 235 -4.17 24.61 10.92
C GLU A 235 -4.46 25.42 9.65
N PHE A 236 -4.54 24.77 8.48
CA PHE A 236 -4.93 25.43 7.23
C PHE A 236 -6.33 26.05 7.31
N TYR A 237 -7.28 25.35 7.95
CA TYR A 237 -8.62 25.87 8.16
C TYR A 237 -8.62 27.10 9.08
N GLN A 238 -7.86 27.07 10.18
CA GLN A 238 -7.74 28.23 11.07
C GLN A 238 -7.08 29.44 10.39
N GLU A 239 -6.08 29.20 9.54
CA GLU A 239 -5.48 30.26 8.73
C GLU A 239 -6.47 30.84 7.72
N PHE A 240 -7.30 29.98 7.11
CA PHE A 240 -8.36 30.42 6.21
C PHE A 240 -9.38 31.30 6.94
N GLU A 241 -9.88 30.89 8.10
CA GLU A 241 -10.84 31.67 8.89
C GLU A 241 -10.30 33.07 9.19
N LYS A 242 -9.05 33.17 9.66
CA LYS A 242 -8.39 34.45 9.90
C LYS A 242 -8.27 35.28 8.62
N ALA A 243 -7.82 34.67 7.52
CA ALA A 243 -7.66 35.37 6.25
C ALA A 243 -9.02 35.81 5.65
N TRP A 244 -10.09 35.05 5.91
CA TRP A 244 -11.45 35.33 5.48
C TRP A 244 -12.05 36.48 6.28
N GLU A 245 -11.88 36.48 7.61
CA GLU A 245 -12.28 37.59 8.49
C GLU A 245 -11.54 38.90 8.14
N GLU A 246 -10.28 38.80 7.72
CA GLU A 246 -9.46 39.95 7.32
C GLU A 246 -9.64 40.37 5.84
N ASP A 247 -10.53 39.71 5.07
CA ASP A 247 -10.74 39.96 3.63
C ASP A 247 -9.46 39.82 2.76
N LYS A 248 -8.47 39.05 3.24
CA LYS A 248 -7.16 38.85 2.59
C LYS A 248 -7.11 37.63 1.65
N VAL A 249 -8.22 36.93 1.47
CA VAL A 249 -8.28 35.77 0.57
C VAL A 249 -8.20 36.22 -0.89
N GLU A 250 -7.12 35.82 -1.56
CA GLU A 250 -6.83 36.14 -2.95
C GLU A 250 -8.00 35.75 -3.88
N GLY A 251 -8.50 36.71 -4.66
CA GLY A 251 -9.60 36.51 -5.61
C GLY A 251 -11.01 36.54 -4.99
N TRP A 252 -11.13 36.67 -3.67
CA TRP A 252 -12.41 36.70 -2.94
C TRP A 252 -12.61 37.90 -2.03
N GLY A 253 -11.54 38.68 -1.77
CA GLY A 253 -11.62 39.88 -0.95
C GLY A 253 -12.77 40.80 -1.38
N SER A 254 -13.52 41.27 -0.39
CA SER A 254 -14.61 42.20 -0.58
C SER A 254 -14.17 43.43 -1.38
N LEU A 255 -14.74 43.61 -2.57
CA LEU A 255 -14.77 44.91 -3.26
C LEU A 255 -15.55 45.98 -2.45
N ALA A 256 -15.95 45.73 -1.20
CA ALA A 256 -16.70 46.64 -0.35
C ALA A 256 -15.85 47.47 0.65
N VAL A 257 -14.51 47.48 0.56
CA VAL A 257 -13.67 48.46 1.29
C VAL A 257 -12.81 49.31 0.35
N LYS A 258 -13.44 49.80 -0.73
CA LYS A 258 -13.14 51.11 -1.32
C LYS A 258 -14.44 51.87 -1.55
N SER A 259 -15.22 52.00 -0.49
CA SER A 259 -16.39 52.87 -0.40
C SER A 259 -16.19 53.88 0.75
N THR A 260 -15.03 54.52 0.78
CA THR A 260 -14.92 55.81 1.47
C THR A 260 -15.32 56.87 0.45
N ALA A 261 -16.61 57.24 0.50
CA ALA A 261 -17.17 58.46 -0.07
C ALA A 261 -16.76 58.83 -1.50
N GLN A 262 -17.33 58.15 -2.51
CA GLN A 262 -17.56 58.79 -3.81
C GLN A 262 -18.91 58.34 -4.40
N SER A 263 -19.83 59.31 -4.41
CA SER A 263 -21.05 59.43 -5.20
C SER A 263 -21.56 58.23 -5.99
N LYS A 264 -22.82 57.85 -5.74
CA LYS A 264 -23.68 57.10 -6.66
C LYS A 264 -23.59 57.71 -8.08
N ALA A 265 -22.83 57.08 -8.96
CA ALA A 265 -22.90 57.28 -10.40
C ALA A 265 -23.13 55.91 -11.05
N PRO A 266 -24.14 55.76 -11.92
CA PRO A 266 -24.35 54.51 -12.63
C PRO A 266 -23.22 54.28 -13.64
N SER A 267 -22.79 53.03 -13.75
CA SER A 267 -21.91 52.54 -14.81
C SER A 267 -22.44 52.96 -16.19
N THR A 268 -21.74 53.88 -16.86
CA THR A 268 -22.01 54.28 -18.24
C THR A 268 -21.07 53.53 -19.19
N GLN A 269 -21.61 52.65 -20.03
CA GLN A 269 -20.95 52.26 -21.28
C GLN A 269 -21.23 53.38 -22.29
N GLY A 270 -20.32 54.34 -22.39
CA GLY A 270 -20.44 55.50 -23.28
C GLY A 270 -19.16 56.34 -23.24
N THR A 271 -19.01 57.26 -24.20
CA THR A 271 -17.81 58.10 -24.36
C THR A 271 -17.58 59.10 -23.22
N GLY A 272 -18.48 59.13 -22.23
CA GLY A 272 -18.35 59.92 -21.00
C GLY A 272 -18.69 61.40 -21.19
N VAL A 273 -19.19 61.79 -22.36
CA VAL A 273 -19.51 63.18 -22.72
C VAL A 273 -21.02 63.45 -22.57
N GLY A 274 -21.85 62.41 -22.59
CA GLY A 274 -23.31 62.52 -22.53
C GLY A 274 -23.99 61.82 -21.34
N VAL A 275 -25.31 61.98 -21.29
CA VAL A 275 -26.21 61.37 -20.30
C VAL A 275 -26.72 60.04 -20.87
N TRP A 276 -26.46 58.95 -20.15
CA TRP A 276 -26.82 57.59 -20.57
C TRP A 276 -28.21 57.17 -20.09
N CYS A 277 -28.97 56.50 -20.96
CA CYS A 277 -30.24 55.87 -20.59
C CYS A 277 -30.06 54.35 -20.45
N SER A 278 -30.21 53.80 -19.23
CA SER A 278 -30.10 52.35 -18.96
C SER A 278 -31.20 51.51 -19.62
N PHE A 279 -32.39 52.06 -19.82
CA PHE A 279 -33.53 51.36 -20.41
C PHE A 279 -33.47 51.28 -21.94
N CYS A 280 -32.72 52.18 -22.59
CA CYS A 280 -32.64 52.27 -24.05
C CYS A 280 -31.23 52.11 -24.59
N GLU A 281 -30.25 51.89 -23.71
CA GLU A 281 -28.82 51.68 -24.01
C GLU A 281 -28.27 52.70 -25.02
N LYS A 282 -28.57 53.99 -24.78
CA LYS A 282 -28.16 55.11 -25.65
C LYS A 282 -27.61 56.29 -24.86
N GLU A 283 -26.55 56.89 -25.40
CA GLU A 283 -25.92 58.11 -24.90
C GLU A 283 -26.55 59.35 -25.57
N PHE A 284 -26.84 60.38 -24.77
CA PHE A 284 -27.39 61.65 -25.25
C PHE A 284 -26.42 62.79 -24.92
N THR A 285 -26.02 63.57 -25.93
CA THR A 285 -25.03 64.65 -25.80
C THR A 285 -25.50 65.86 -24.97
N ASN A 286 -26.82 66.01 -24.73
CA ASN A 286 -27.39 67.14 -23.99
C ASN A 286 -28.57 66.68 -23.12
N GLN A 287 -28.69 67.22 -21.90
CA GLN A 287 -29.78 66.95 -20.95
C GLN A 287 -31.17 67.21 -21.54
N ASN A 288 -31.30 68.18 -22.45
CA ASN A 288 -32.58 68.46 -23.11
C ASN A 288 -33.01 67.36 -24.10
N LEU A 289 -32.05 66.73 -24.79
CA LEU A 289 -32.32 65.58 -25.65
C LEU A 289 -32.71 64.35 -24.84
N TYR A 290 -32.07 64.16 -23.67
CA TYR A 290 -32.44 63.09 -22.75
C TYR A 290 -33.88 63.25 -22.22
N LYS A 291 -34.29 64.46 -21.83
CA LYS A 291 -35.66 64.73 -21.36
C LYS A 291 -36.71 64.42 -22.43
N HIS A 292 -36.50 64.86 -23.67
CA HIS A 292 -37.40 64.52 -24.78
C HIS A 292 -37.40 63.03 -25.11
N HIS A 293 -36.25 62.35 -24.99
CA HIS A 293 -36.18 60.91 -25.13
C HIS A 293 -36.97 60.17 -24.03
N ALA A 294 -36.84 60.60 -22.78
CA ALA A 294 -37.54 60.01 -21.63
C ALA A 294 -39.07 60.13 -21.76
N GLU A 295 -39.56 61.19 -22.39
CA GLU A 295 -40.98 61.38 -22.67
C GLU A 295 -41.49 60.59 -23.90
N SER A 296 -40.57 60.11 -24.73
CA SER A 296 -40.92 59.43 -25.99
C SER A 296 -41.65 58.10 -25.76
N LYS A 297 -42.59 57.77 -26.67
CA LYS A 297 -43.31 56.49 -26.65
C LYS A 297 -42.38 55.27 -26.72
N LYS A 298 -41.17 55.42 -27.29
CA LYS A 298 -40.17 54.34 -27.38
C LYS A 298 -39.54 54.06 -26.02
N HIS A 299 -39.16 55.09 -25.27
CA HIS A 299 -38.62 54.93 -23.92
C HIS A 299 -39.66 54.34 -22.97
N LYS A 300 -40.89 54.85 -22.97
CA LYS A 300 -41.98 54.31 -22.13
C LYS A 300 -42.28 52.83 -22.41
N LYS A 301 -42.17 52.38 -23.67
CA LYS A 301 -42.28 50.96 -24.02
C LYS A 301 -41.08 50.13 -23.54
N ALA A 302 -39.87 50.68 -23.59
CA ALA A 302 -38.65 50.00 -23.14
C ALA A 302 -38.62 49.86 -21.60
N VAL A 303 -39.08 50.89 -20.88
CA VAL A 303 -39.29 50.86 -19.42
C VAL A 303 -40.32 49.78 -19.07
N ALA A 304 -41.50 49.80 -19.70
CA ALA A 304 -42.53 48.79 -19.46
C ALA A 304 -42.09 47.35 -19.80
N ALA A 305 -41.23 47.17 -20.81
CA ALA A 305 -40.71 45.85 -21.17
C ALA A 305 -39.67 45.31 -20.17
N LYS A 306 -38.82 46.19 -19.61
CA LYS A 306 -37.85 45.85 -18.55
C LYS A 306 -38.56 45.63 -17.20
N GLU A 307 -39.56 46.45 -16.87
CA GLU A 307 -40.38 46.26 -15.67
C GLU A 307 -41.26 45.00 -15.73
N ALA A 308 -41.67 44.57 -16.94
CA ALA A 308 -42.37 43.30 -17.12
C ALA A 308 -41.47 42.06 -17.01
N GLN A 309 -40.15 42.20 -17.21
CA GLN A 309 -39.17 41.14 -16.97
C GLN A 309 -38.78 41.01 -15.49
N ASP A 310 -39.03 42.02 -14.66
CA ASP A 310 -38.72 42.07 -13.22
C ASP A 310 -39.92 41.71 -12.31
N LYS A 311 -40.96 41.03 -12.84
CA LYS A 311 -42.01 40.47 -11.97
C LYS A 311 -41.51 39.21 -11.25
N PRO A 312 -41.58 39.14 -9.91
CA PRO A 312 -41.33 37.91 -9.18
C PRO A 312 -42.53 36.98 -9.37
N GLU A 313 -42.27 35.70 -9.65
CA GLU A 313 -43.27 34.65 -9.45
C GLU A 313 -43.37 34.40 -7.93
N ASP A 314 -44.60 34.44 -7.41
CA ASP A 314 -44.94 34.24 -6.01
C ASP A 314 -44.58 32.80 -5.55
N GLU A 315 -43.46 32.64 -4.86
CA GLU A 315 -43.27 31.59 -3.86
C GLU A 315 -43.27 32.23 -2.48
N GLU A 316 -44.14 31.73 -1.59
CA GLU A 316 -44.39 32.24 -0.25
C GLU A 316 -43.09 32.42 0.55
N MET A 317 -42.78 33.68 0.89
CA MET A 317 -41.70 34.03 1.80
C MET A 317 -42.13 33.76 3.26
N THR A 318 -41.62 32.69 3.85
CA THR A 318 -41.40 32.67 5.31
C THR A 318 -40.12 33.44 5.61
N GLU A 319 -40.24 34.57 6.29
CA GLU A 319 -39.13 35.38 6.79
C GLU A 319 -38.26 34.56 7.76
N GLY A 320 -37.07 34.19 7.30
CA GLY A 320 -36.05 33.48 8.07
C GLY A 320 -34.66 33.77 7.53
N ASN A 321 -34.05 34.85 8.02
CA ASN A 321 -32.60 35.09 8.13
C ASN A 321 -31.70 34.50 7.01
N GLY A 322 -31.85 35.00 5.78
CA GLY A 322 -30.99 34.67 4.65
C GLY A 322 -29.64 35.37 4.70
N VAL A 323 -28.68 34.85 5.46
CA VAL A 323 -27.27 34.96 5.06
C VAL A 323 -27.20 34.27 3.70
N SER A 324 -27.21 35.06 2.63
CA SER A 324 -27.48 34.62 1.25
C SER A 324 -26.76 33.31 0.92
N SER A 325 -27.50 32.30 0.42
CA SER A 325 -26.95 31.03 -0.08
C SER A 325 -25.74 31.21 -1.01
N ARG A 326 -25.68 32.36 -1.72
CA ARG A 326 -24.55 32.78 -2.55
C ARG A 326 -23.29 33.09 -1.76
N SER A 327 -23.39 33.73 -0.59
CA SER A 327 -22.26 33.98 0.31
C SER A 327 -21.68 32.69 0.90
N LEU A 328 -22.52 31.70 1.19
CA LEU A 328 -22.08 30.38 1.67
C LEU A 328 -21.34 29.60 0.56
N LYS A 329 -21.85 29.64 -0.68
CA LYS A 329 -21.15 29.04 -1.83
C LYS A 329 -19.83 29.75 -2.14
N ASP A 330 -19.81 31.07 -2.11
CA ASP A 330 -18.60 31.88 -2.28
C ASP A 330 -17.54 31.47 -1.23
N ARG A 331 -17.92 31.37 0.04
CA ARG A 331 -17.03 30.92 1.13
C ARG A 331 -16.52 29.50 0.91
N ALA A 332 -17.40 28.56 0.53
CA ALA A 332 -17.02 27.17 0.31
C ALA A 332 -16.04 27.00 -0.86
N ILE A 333 -16.20 27.77 -1.94
CA ILE A 333 -15.25 27.76 -3.07
C ILE A 333 -13.92 28.37 -2.62
N ALA A 334 -13.97 29.51 -1.92
CA ALA A 334 -12.77 30.18 -1.42
C ALA A 334 -11.95 29.31 -0.47
N GLU A 335 -12.61 28.57 0.42
CA GLU A 335 -11.97 27.61 1.33
C GLU A 335 -11.23 26.52 0.56
N ARG A 336 -11.88 25.91 -0.44
CA ARG A 336 -11.25 24.86 -1.27
C ARG A 336 -10.06 25.40 -2.07
N GLU A 337 -10.18 26.58 -2.66
CA GLU A 337 -9.07 27.23 -3.37
C GLU A 337 -7.89 27.50 -2.42
N PHE A 338 -8.17 28.00 -1.22
CA PHE A 338 -7.14 28.24 -0.21
C PHE A 338 -6.46 26.94 0.22
N ARG A 339 -7.25 25.90 0.48
CA ARG A 339 -6.77 24.58 0.88
C ARG A 339 -5.90 23.94 -0.19
N ILE A 340 -6.31 23.97 -1.47
CA ILE A 340 -5.50 23.45 -2.58
C ILE A 340 -4.17 24.19 -2.67
N ARG A 341 -4.16 25.52 -2.52
CA ARG A 341 -2.92 26.31 -2.54
C ARG A 341 -1.98 25.89 -1.40
N LYS A 342 -2.49 25.68 -0.19
CA LYS A 342 -1.70 25.23 0.96
C LYS A 342 -1.17 23.80 0.77
N LEU A 343 -1.99 22.87 0.29
CA LEU A 343 -1.58 21.50 -0.03
C LEU A 343 -0.51 21.48 -1.13
N ALA A 344 -0.68 22.26 -2.19
CA ALA A 344 0.29 22.38 -3.28
C ALA A 344 1.63 22.96 -2.81
N ALA A 345 1.61 23.95 -1.91
CA ALA A 345 2.82 24.51 -1.31
C ALA A 345 3.56 23.49 -0.44
N ALA A 346 2.84 22.75 0.40
CA ALA A 346 3.39 21.72 1.28
C ALA A 346 4.01 20.53 0.54
N MET A 347 3.57 20.27 -0.71
CA MET A 347 4.05 19.20 -1.59
C MET A 347 4.76 19.74 -2.84
N SER A 348 5.39 20.91 -2.73
CA SER A 348 6.07 21.58 -3.85
C SER A 348 7.22 20.77 -4.45
N SER A 349 7.91 19.94 -3.66
CA SER A 349 8.93 19.01 -4.14
C SER A 349 8.33 17.96 -5.08
N ASN A 350 7.28 17.25 -4.64
CA ASN A 350 6.57 16.26 -5.45
C ASN A 350 6.03 16.88 -6.75
N ARG A 351 5.53 18.13 -6.69
CA ARG A 351 5.10 18.87 -7.88
C ARG A 351 6.26 19.12 -8.85
N SER A 352 7.39 19.60 -8.36
CA SER A 352 8.59 19.84 -9.17
C SER A 352 9.11 18.56 -9.82
N ASP A 353 9.19 17.47 -9.04
CA ASP A 353 9.62 16.15 -9.53
C ASP A 353 8.69 15.62 -10.61
N THR A 354 7.38 15.79 -10.42
CA THR A 354 6.36 15.42 -11.42
C THR A 354 6.56 16.21 -12.72
N ARG A 355 6.77 17.52 -12.62
CA ARG A 355 6.99 18.40 -13.77
C ARG A 355 8.23 17.97 -14.56
N VAL A 356 9.36 17.76 -13.89
CA VAL A 356 10.61 17.31 -14.51
C VAL A 356 10.45 15.93 -15.15
N ASN A 357 9.75 15.00 -14.48
CA ASN A 357 9.51 13.67 -15.02
C ASN A 357 8.64 13.72 -16.29
N VAL A 358 7.61 14.56 -16.30
CA VAL A 358 6.75 14.77 -17.48
C VAL A 358 7.55 15.38 -18.63
N GLU A 359 8.37 16.40 -18.38
CA GLU A 359 9.24 17.00 -19.40
C GLU A 359 10.22 15.98 -19.98
N ARG A 360 10.84 15.17 -19.12
CA ARG A 360 11.71 14.06 -19.54
C ARG A 360 10.94 13.03 -20.37
N LYS A 361 9.75 12.59 -19.93
CA LYS A 361 8.87 11.65 -20.65
C LYS A 361 8.37 12.17 -22.00
N GLN A 362 8.23 13.47 -22.16
CA GLN A 362 7.89 14.10 -23.45
C GLN A 362 9.09 14.13 -24.42
N GLY A 363 10.32 14.20 -23.90
CA GLY A 363 11.54 14.17 -24.72
C GLY A 363 11.99 12.76 -25.13
N MET A 364 11.50 11.71 -24.47
CA MET A 364 11.87 10.32 -24.75
C MET A 364 11.18 9.74 -25.99
N THR A 365 11.90 8.86 -26.69
CA THR A 365 11.36 8.01 -27.74
C THR A 365 10.51 6.86 -27.17
N GLU A 366 9.67 6.25 -28.01
CA GLU A 366 8.82 5.14 -27.58
C GLU A 366 9.63 3.94 -27.04
N ARG A 367 10.81 3.68 -27.63
CA ARG A 367 11.71 2.60 -27.17
C ARG A 367 12.25 2.88 -25.77
N GLU A 368 12.66 4.12 -25.50
CA GLU A 368 13.17 4.51 -24.18
C GLU A 368 12.07 4.47 -23.12
N ARG A 369 10.85 4.89 -23.47
CA ARG A 369 9.68 4.79 -22.59
C ARG A 369 9.34 3.35 -22.21
N GLN A 370 9.41 2.44 -23.19
CA GLN A 370 9.17 1.02 -22.96
C GLN A 370 10.25 0.40 -22.06
N GLN A 371 11.52 0.76 -22.27
CA GLN A 371 12.64 0.31 -21.43
C GLN A 371 12.51 0.78 -19.98
N GLU A 372 12.07 2.02 -19.76
CA GLU A 372 11.83 2.52 -18.41
C GLU A 372 10.68 1.80 -17.70
N LEU A 373 9.59 1.50 -18.43
CA LEU A 373 8.48 0.72 -17.89
C LEU A 373 8.92 -0.70 -17.52
N GLU A 374 9.74 -1.34 -18.35
CA GLU A 374 10.33 -2.65 -18.07
C GLU A 374 11.28 -2.62 -16.87
N ALA A 375 12.10 -1.56 -16.74
CA ALA A 375 12.96 -1.37 -15.58
C ALA A 375 12.16 -1.18 -14.27
N LEU A 376 11.08 -0.39 -14.31
CA LEU A 376 10.17 -0.23 -13.18
C LEU A 376 9.49 -1.55 -12.80
N MET A 377 9.03 -2.33 -13.78
CA MET A 377 8.47 -3.67 -13.52
C MET A 377 9.52 -4.61 -12.92
N MET A 378 10.75 -4.59 -13.41
CA MET A 378 11.83 -5.42 -12.86
C MET A 378 12.14 -5.04 -11.40
N ASP A 379 12.20 -3.75 -11.08
CA ASP A 379 12.43 -3.25 -9.72
C ASP A 379 11.28 -3.65 -8.76
N THR A 380 10.03 -3.71 -9.26
CA THR A 380 8.90 -4.22 -8.45
C THR A 380 9.03 -5.69 -8.08
N VAL A 381 9.68 -6.49 -8.92
CA VAL A 381 9.83 -7.95 -8.75
C VAL A 381 11.13 -8.29 -8.02
N ALA A 382 12.21 -7.58 -8.29
CA ALA A 382 13.55 -7.87 -7.74
C ALA A 382 13.74 -7.41 -6.29
N GLY A 383 12.87 -6.56 -5.76
CA GLY A 383 12.98 -6.10 -4.37
C GLY A 383 12.61 -7.18 -3.31
N ALA A 384 12.27 -8.40 -3.72
CA ALA A 384 12.33 -9.58 -2.87
C ALA A 384 13.53 -10.42 -3.28
N SER A 385 14.63 -10.32 -2.52
CA SER A 385 15.86 -11.13 -2.62
C SER A 385 16.69 -11.02 -3.91
N GLY A 386 17.69 -10.14 -3.87
CA GLY A 386 18.92 -10.21 -4.65
C GLY A 386 19.80 -9.00 -4.30
N PRO A 387 21.08 -9.19 -3.91
CA PRO A 387 22.02 -8.07 -3.99
C PRO A 387 22.05 -7.62 -5.44
N LYS A 388 21.92 -6.31 -5.70
CA LYS A 388 22.35 -5.78 -6.98
C LYS A 388 23.84 -6.11 -7.08
N ASP A 389 24.21 -6.91 -8.09
CA ASP A 389 25.53 -6.78 -8.70
C ASP A 389 25.55 -5.39 -9.33
N ASP A 390 25.90 -4.39 -8.51
CA ASP A 390 26.46 -3.14 -9.02
C ASP A 390 27.89 -3.46 -9.46
N ASP A 391 28.01 -4.09 -10.63
CA ASP A 391 29.22 -4.01 -11.45
C ASP A 391 29.27 -2.58 -12.01
N ASP A 392 29.78 -1.64 -11.20
CA ASP A 392 30.64 -0.52 -11.60
C ASP A 392 30.80 0.46 -10.42
N ASP A 393 31.94 0.35 -9.71
CA ASP A 393 32.84 1.45 -9.27
C ASP A 393 33.67 1.09 -8.01
N GLU A 394 34.82 0.47 -8.26
CA GLU A 394 36.16 0.66 -7.67
C GLU A 394 36.49 1.02 -6.19
N GLU A 395 35.57 1.11 -5.22
CA GLU A 395 35.96 1.37 -3.80
C GLU A 395 35.30 0.39 -2.80
N ASP A 396 35.96 -0.76 -2.59
CA ASP A 396 36.17 -1.44 -1.28
C ASP A 396 36.42 -2.94 -1.45
N LYS A 397 37.60 -3.32 -1.93
CA LYS A 397 38.12 -4.68 -1.70
C LYS A 397 38.42 -4.84 -0.21
N ILE A 398 37.43 -5.29 0.56
CA ILE A 398 37.55 -5.64 1.98
C ILE A 398 38.79 -6.55 2.14
N TYR A 399 39.77 -6.08 2.91
CA TYR A 399 41.05 -6.76 3.15
C TYR A 399 40.83 -8.13 3.80
N ASN A 400 40.86 -9.19 2.99
CA ASN A 400 40.72 -10.60 3.41
C ASN A 400 42.06 -11.35 3.27
N PRO A 401 43.05 -11.08 4.14
CA PRO A 401 44.40 -11.64 4.04
C PRO A 401 44.45 -13.17 4.27
N LEU A 402 43.39 -13.75 4.85
CA LEU A 402 43.27 -15.19 5.12
C LEU A 402 42.39 -15.94 4.11
N LYS A 403 41.86 -15.25 3.08
CA LYS A 403 40.93 -15.81 2.07
C LYS A 403 39.80 -16.65 2.68
N LEU A 404 39.29 -16.24 3.82
CA LEU A 404 38.19 -16.96 4.49
C LEU A 404 36.91 -16.77 3.68
N PRO A 405 36.03 -17.79 3.63
CA PRO A 405 34.73 -17.66 2.97
C PRO A 405 33.97 -16.45 3.52
N LEU A 406 33.34 -15.70 2.62
CA LEU A 406 32.57 -14.52 2.98
C LEU A 406 31.24 -14.97 3.57
N ALA A 407 30.82 -14.31 4.64
CA ALA A 407 29.48 -14.49 5.18
C ALA A 407 28.44 -13.90 4.22
N TRP A 408 27.16 -14.13 4.52
CA TRP A 408 26.03 -13.47 3.86
C TRP A 408 26.04 -11.93 3.99
N ASP A 409 26.89 -11.37 4.86
CA ASP A 409 27.15 -9.93 5.07
C ASP A 409 28.33 -9.40 4.23
N GLY A 410 28.87 -10.18 3.29
CA GLY A 410 30.02 -9.77 2.45
C GLY A 410 31.35 -9.56 3.20
N LYS A 411 31.38 -9.79 4.52
CA LYS A 411 32.58 -9.73 5.37
C LYS A 411 33.20 -11.12 5.59
N PRO A 412 34.53 -11.23 5.72
CA PRO A 412 35.18 -12.49 6.06
C PRO A 412 34.64 -13.09 7.36
N ILE A 413 34.25 -14.37 7.34
CA ILE A 413 33.76 -15.06 8.55
C ILE A 413 34.84 -15.03 9.64
N PRO A 414 34.50 -14.69 10.91
CA PRO A 414 35.46 -14.74 12.01
C PRO A 414 36.18 -16.09 12.12
N PHE A 415 37.51 -16.06 12.28
CA PHE A 415 38.37 -17.26 12.23
C PHE A 415 38.01 -18.36 13.25
N TRP A 416 37.51 -17.97 14.42
CA TRP A 416 37.06 -18.93 15.44
C TRP A 416 35.79 -19.69 15.01
N LEU A 417 34.88 -19.03 14.28
CA LEU A 417 33.66 -19.62 13.76
C LEU A 417 33.96 -20.57 12.60
N TYR A 418 34.92 -20.19 11.75
CA TYR A 418 35.50 -21.04 10.71
C TYR A 418 36.09 -22.34 11.29
N LYS A 419 36.81 -22.25 12.42
CA LYS A 419 37.32 -23.42 13.15
C LYS A 419 36.23 -24.23 13.85
N LEU A 420 35.26 -23.57 14.49
CA LEU A 420 34.18 -24.22 15.23
C LEU A 420 33.29 -25.08 14.34
N HIS A 421 32.93 -24.56 13.17
CA HIS A 421 32.12 -25.29 12.19
C HIS A 421 32.94 -26.20 11.26
N GLY A 422 34.26 -26.26 11.47
CA GLY A 422 35.15 -27.15 10.73
C GLY A 422 35.24 -26.84 9.23
N LEU A 423 35.00 -25.59 8.81
CA LEU A 423 35.06 -25.18 7.39
C LEU A 423 36.47 -25.28 6.81
N GLY A 424 37.51 -25.35 7.65
CA GLY A 424 38.90 -25.53 7.20
C GLY A 424 39.33 -26.97 6.97
N VAL A 425 38.41 -27.93 7.02
CA VAL A 425 38.69 -29.32 6.64
C VAL A 425 38.14 -29.54 5.23
N GLU A 426 39.06 -29.80 4.30
CA GLU A 426 38.77 -30.03 2.89
C GLU A 426 38.32 -31.47 2.66
N PHE A 427 37.13 -31.66 2.08
CA PHE A 427 36.60 -32.96 1.70
C PHE A 427 36.42 -33.03 0.17
N PRO A 428 37.33 -33.68 -0.57
CA PRO A 428 37.19 -33.87 -2.01
C PRO A 428 36.16 -34.95 -2.35
N CYS A 429 35.36 -34.73 -3.39
CA CYS A 429 34.45 -35.71 -3.97
C CYS A 429 34.77 -35.95 -5.45
N GLU A 430 35.18 -37.18 -5.79
CA GLU A 430 35.58 -37.58 -7.14
C GLU A 430 34.39 -37.60 -8.11
N ILE A 431 33.24 -38.10 -7.64
CA ILE A 431 31.98 -38.16 -8.39
C ILE A 431 31.50 -36.76 -8.83
N CYS A 432 31.83 -35.71 -8.06
CA CYS A 432 31.52 -34.32 -8.40
C CYS A 432 32.57 -33.64 -9.30
N GLY A 433 33.55 -34.39 -9.83
CA GLY A 433 34.67 -33.87 -10.62
C GLY A 433 35.80 -33.30 -9.75
N ASN A 434 36.17 -34.02 -8.68
CA ASN A 434 37.16 -33.60 -7.67
C ASN A 434 36.86 -32.23 -7.03
N PHE A 435 35.58 -31.91 -6.87
CA PHE A 435 35.18 -30.69 -6.17
C PHE A 435 35.46 -30.84 -4.67
N VAL A 436 36.05 -29.80 -4.08
CA VAL A 436 36.41 -29.77 -2.67
C VAL A 436 35.32 -29.05 -1.89
N TYR A 437 34.68 -29.78 -0.97
CA TYR A 437 33.69 -29.22 -0.05
C TYR A 437 34.38 -28.80 1.25
N MET A 438 34.09 -27.58 1.68
CA MET A 438 34.65 -26.99 2.90
C MET A 438 33.77 -27.35 4.10
N GLY A 439 34.27 -28.23 4.95
CA GLY A 439 33.61 -28.66 6.18
C GLY A 439 32.56 -29.78 6.02
N ARG A 440 32.38 -30.53 7.11
CA ARG A 440 31.60 -31.77 7.14
C ARG A 440 30.12 -31.56 6.83
N ARG A 441 29.51 -30.46 7.28
CA ARG A 441 28.08 -30.19 7.03
C ARG A 441 27.77 -29.91 5.56
N ALA A 442 28.63 -29.18 4.87
CA ALA A 442 28.50 -28.93 3.43
C ALA A 442 28.71 -30.24 2.65
N PHE A 443 29.69 -31.04 3.07
CA PHE A 443 29.91 -32.37 2.53
C PHE A 443 28.72 -33.32 2.79
N ASP A 444 28.10 -33.37 3.96
CA ASP A 444 26.96 -34.28 4.15
C ASP A 444 25.71 -33.86 3.34
N LYS A 445 25.58 -32.56 3.05
CA LYS A 445 24.49 -32.02 2.21
C LYS A 445 24.70 -32.33 0.72
N HIS A 446 25.95 -32.34 0.25
CA HIS A 446 26.25 -32.48 -1.18
C HIS A 446 25.76 -33.78 -1.82
N PHE A 447 25.61 -34.86 -1.04
CA PHE A 447 25.09 -36.15 -1.54
C PHE A 447 23.68 -36.04 -2.13
N ASN A 448 22.88 -35.07 -1.67
CA ASN A 448 21.53 -34.80 -2.19
C ASN A 448 21.51 -33.65 -3.21
N GLU A 449 22.63 -32.99 -3.45
CA GLU A 449 22.71 -31.86 -4.40
C GLU A 449 22.74 -32.36 -5.84
N SER A 450 22.20 -31.53 -6.74
CA SER A 450 22.05 -31.84 -8.17
C SER A 450 23.35 -32.28 -8.83
N ARG A 451 24.51 -31.73 -8.40
CA ARG A 451 25.82 -32.07 -8.96
C ARG A 451 26.23 -33.52 -8.68
N HIS A 452 26.04 -33.99 -7.44
CA HIS A 452 26.40 -35.35 -7.05
C HIS A 452 25.42 -36.37 -7.64
N VAL A 453 24.13 -36.05 -7.59
CA VAL A 453 23.03 -36.82 -8.21
C VAL A 453 23.26 -36.97 -9.72
N TYR A 454 23.65 -35.89 -10.40
CA TYR A 454 23.97 -35.92 -11.82
C TYR A 454 25.24 -36.72 -12.10
N GLY A 455 26.28 -36.61 -11.26
CA GLY A 455 27.48 -37.44 -11.36
C GLY A 455 27.18 -38.93 -11.29
N LEU A 456 26.38 -39.38 -10.32
CA LEU A 456 25.92 -40.76 -10.21
C LEU A 456 25.08 -41.20 -11.43
N LYS A 457 24.24 -40.31 -11.96
CA LYS A 457 23.43 -40.58 -13.14
C LYS A 457 24.28 -40.78 -14.40
N CYS A 458 25.35 -39.99 -14.56
CA CYS A 458 26.32 -40.15 -15.64
C CYS A 458 27.09 -41.47 -15.57
N LEU A 459 27.27 -42.03 -14.37
CA LEU A 459 27.85 -43.36 -14.14
C LEU A 459 26.86 -44.52 -14.38
N GLY A 460 25.60 -44.22 -14.74
CA GLY A 460 24.57 -45.24 -14.99
C GLY A 460 23.93 -45.83 -13.72
N ILE A 461 24.15 -45.20 -12.56
CA ILE A 461 23.56 -45.61 -11.28
C ILE A 461 22.17 -44.99 -11.17
N THR A 462 21.15 -45.83 -11.04
CA THR A 462 19.73 -45.38 -10.98
C THR A 462 19.18 -45.27 -9.57
N SER A 463 19.84 -45.88 -8.57
CA SER A 463 19.37 -45.93 -7.18
C SER A 463 20.19 -45.02 -6.26
N MET A 464 20.03 -43.71 -6.41
CA MET A 464 20.91 -42.68 -5.82
C MET A 464 20.93 -42.66 -4.27
N GLY A 465 19.83 -43.02 -3.61
CA GLY A 465 19.74 -43.00 -2.13
C GLY A 465 20.60 -44.04 -1.41
N LEU A 466 21.05 -45.10 -2.11
CA LEU A 466 21.92 -46.15 -1.55
C LEU A 466 23.40 -45.80 -1.61
N PHE A 467 23.77 -44.70 -2.29
CA PHE A 467 25.15 -44.29 -2.53
C PHE A 467 25.57 -43.09 -1.66
N ARG A 468 24.84 -42.85 -0.56
CA ARG A 468 25.21 -41.84 0.43
C ARG A 468 26.54 -42.23 1.06
N GLU A 469 27.42 -41.25 1.26
CA GLU A 469 28.80 -41.40 1.81
C GLU A 469 29.86 -41.96 0.84
N ILE A 470 29.50 -42.30 -0.40
CA ILE A 470 30.47 -42.77 -1.40
C ILE A 470 30.99 -41.59 -2.21
N THR A 471 32.31 -41.39 -2.22
CA THR A 471 32.95 -40.30 -2.97
C THR A 471 33.79 -40.76 -4.15
N GLN A 472 34.30 -41.99 -4.10
CA GLN A 472 35.16 -42.54 -5.15
C GLN A 472 34.32 -43.18 -6.25
N ILE A 473 34.71 -42.94 -7.50
CA ILE A 473 33.99 -43.47 -8.66
C ILE A 473 34.11 -45.00 -8.73
N GLU A 474 35.30 -45.54 -8.44
CA GLU A 474 35.55 -46.98 -8.49
C GLU A 474 34.71 -47.75 -7.45
N GLU A 475 34.58 -47.19 -6.25
CA GLU A 475 33.77 -47.79 -5.19
C GLU A 475 32.27 -47.79 -5.53
N ALA A 476 31.77 -46.68 -6.11
CA ALA A 476 30.41 -46.59 -6.58
C ALA A 476 30.09 -47.63 -7.68
N LEU A 477 31.01 -47.83 -8.64
CA LEU A 477 30.85 -48.83 -9.70
C LEU A 477 30.85 -50.26 -9.14
N ARG A 478 31.79 -50.60 -8.23
CA ARG A 478 31.85 -51.92 -7.59
C ARG A 478 30.58 -52.24 -6.80
N LEU A 479 30.08 -51.27 -6.03
CA LEU A 479 28.84 -51.44 -5.27
C LEU A 479 27.65 -51.62 -6.20
N TRP A 480 27.58 -50.84 -7.28
CA TRP A 480 26.52 -50.95 -8.27
C TRP A 480 26.51 -52.32 -8.97
N GLU A 481 27.67 -52.83 -9.36
CA GLU A 481 27.79 -54.18 -9.93
C GLU A 481 27.33 -55.26 -8.96
N LYS A 482 27.66 -55.13 -7.68
CA LYS A 482 27.22 -56.08 -6.64
C LYS A 482 25.70 -56.05 -6.48
N ILE A 483 25.10 -54.87 -6.37
CA ILE A 483 23.64 -54.69 -6.28
C ILE A 483 22.95 -55.28 -7.52
N GLN A 484 23.50 -55.08 -8.72
CA GLN A 484 22.95 -55.67 -9.95
C GLN A 484 23.05 -57.19 -9.97
N LYS A 485 24.17 -57.77 -9.50
CA LYS A 485 24.34 -59.23 -9.38
C LYS A 485 23.35 -59.82 -8.37
N ASP A 486 23.21 -59.19 -7.21
CA ASP A 486 22.29 -59.64 -6.16
C ASP A 486 20.84 -59.55 -6.62
N LYS A 487 20.44 -58.45 -7.26
CA LYS A 487 19.10 -58.28 -7.85
C LYS A 487 18.81 -59.29 -8.95
N LYS A 488 19.80 -59.61 -9.81
CA LYS A 488 19.67 -60.68 -10.82
C LYS A 488 19.53 -62.06 -10.17
N LYS A 489 20.28 -62.33 -9.10
CA LYS A 489 20.21 -63.59 -8.36
C LYS A 489 18.86 -63.75 -7.66
N GLU A 490 18.35 -62.71 -7.02
CA GLU A 490 17.02 -62.68 -6.41
C GLU A 490 15.91 -62.88 -7.45
N LYS A 491 16.03 -62.22 -8.61
CA LYS A 491 15.10 -62.40 -9.73
C LYS A 491 15.15 -63.83 -10.30
N ALA A 492 16.33 -64.40 -10.47
CA ALA A 492 16.49 -65.77 -10.94
C ALA A 492 15.99 -66.80 -9.92
N GLN A 493 16.13 -66.53 -8.61
CA GLN A 493 15.57 -67.38 -7.57
C GLN A 493 14.04 -67.32 -7.58
N THR A 494 13.44 -66.13 -7.68
CA THR A 494 11.98 -65.97 -7.74
C THR A 494 11.36 -66.55 -9.01
N GLU A 495 11.99 -66.39 -10.19
CA GLU A 495 11.51 -66.99 -11.44
C GLU A 495 11.59 -68.53 -11.47
N ASN A 496 12.52 -69.14 -10.71
CA ASN A 496 12.67 -70.61 -10.64
C ASN A 496 11.79 -71.27 -9.55
N VAL A 497 11.02 -70.51 -8.78
CA VAL A 497 10.16 -71.05 -7.71
C VAL A 497 8.88 -71.68 -8.27
N VAL A 498 8.37 -71.20 -9.41
CA VAL A 498 7.15 -71.73 -10.04
C VAL A 498 7.54 -72.76 -11.10
N GLN A 499 7.29 -74.03 -10.78
CA GLN A 499 7.56 -75.17 -11.64
C GLN A 499 6.25 -75.72 -12.19
N MET A 500 6.20 -75.95 -13.51
CA MET A 500 5.08 -76.51 -14.25
C MET A 500 5.48 -77.89 -14.78
N GLU A 501 4.56 -78.86 -14.72
CA GLU A 501 4.75 -80.21 -15.27
C GLU A 501 4.15 -80.31 -16.68
N ASP A 502 4.87 -80.95 -17.60
CA ASP A 502 4.36 -81.28 -18.94
C ASP A 502 3.51 -82.56 -18.95
N SER A 503 2.94 -82.90 -20.12
CA SER A 503 2.10 -84.08 -20.30
C SER A 503 2.85 -85.42 -20.15
N GLU A 504 4.19 -85.40 -20.18
CA GLU A 504 5.09 -86.54 -19.98
C GLU A 504 5.63 -86.61 -18.53
N GLY A 505 5.30 -85.62 -17.69
CA GLY A 505 5.70 -85.54 -16.28
C GLY A 505 7.06 -84.89 -16.03
N ASN A 506 7.64 -84.19 -17.00
CA ASN A 506 8.87 -83.42 -16.79
C ASN A 506 8.55 -82.06 -16.16
N VAL A 507 9.30 -81.71 -15.12
CA VAL A 507 9.13 -80.46 -14.36
C VAL A 507 10.05 -79.37 -14.91
N MET A 508 9.49 -78.22 -15.29
CA MET A 508 10.28 -77.09 -15.82
C MET A 508 9.78 -75.73 -15.32
N PRO A 509 10.63 -74.69 -15.26
CA PRO A 509 10.23 -73.34 -14.88
C PRO A 509 9.11 -72.78 -15.78
N GLU A 510 8.14 -72.09 -15.19
CA GLU A 510 6.93 -71.57 -15.84
C GLU A 510 7.19 -70.84 -17.17
N LYS A 511 8.25 -70.05 -17.23
CA LYS A 511 8.61 -69.29 -18.44
C LYS A 511 9.05 -70.20 -19.60
N ILE A 512 9.80 -71.25 -19.29
CA ILE A 512 10.26 -72.24 -20.28
C ILE A 512 9.07 -73.06 -20.77
N TYR A 513 8.15 -73.43 -19.86
CA TYR A 513 6.90 -74.10 -20.21
C TYR A 513 6.09 -73.28 -21.23
N TYR A 514 5.86 -71.98 -20.97
CA TYR A 514 5.11 -71.15 -21.92
C TYR A 514 5.85 -70.88 -23.24
N ASP A 515 7.17 -70.79 -23.22
CA ASP A 515 7.95 -70.61 -24.45
C ASP A 515 7.93 -71.88 -25.32
N LEU A 516 8.04 -73.07 -24.73
CA LEU A 516 7.92 -74.34 -25.44
C LEU A 516 6.48 -74.60 -25.92
N LEU A 517 5.47 -74.23 -25.13
CA LEU A 517 4.06 -74.30 -25.54
C LEU A 517 3.79 -73.41 -26.76
N LYS A 518 4.34 -72.19 -26.79
CA LYS A 518 4.24 -71.29 -27.95
C LYS A 518 4.99 -71.79 -29.18
N GLN A 519 6.07 -72.55 -28.99
CA GLN A 519 6.82 -73.19 -30.06
C GLN A 519 6.17 -74.51 -30.52
N GLY A 520 5.14 -75.01 -29.82
CA GLY A 520 4.42 -76.24 -30.15
C GLY A 520 5.23 -77.51 -29.82
N LEU A 521 6.15 -77.43 -28.85
CA LEU A 521 7.07 -78.50 -28.48
C LEU A 521 6.67 -79.23 -27.18
N LEU A 522 5.47 -78.93 -26.64
CA LEU A 522 4.91 -79.49 -25.39
C LEU A 522 3.52 -80.09 -25.60
#